data_AF-A0A8B5X037-F1
#
_entry.id   AF-A0A8B5X037-F1
#
_cell.length_a   1.000
_cell.length_b   1.000
_cell.length_c   1.000
_cell.angle_alpha   90.00
_cell.angle_beta   90.00
_cell.angle_gamma   90.00
#
_symmetry.space_group_name_H-M   'P 1'
#
loop_
_entity.id
_entity.type
_entity.pdbx_description
1 polymer ?
#
loop_
_entity_poly.entity_id
_entity_poly.type
_entity_poly.pdbx_seq_one_letter_code
_entity_poly.pdbx_strand_id
1 'polypeptide(L)'
;MSVSCSPNCVTRGSRSPQRAALPPSIAASTSTDEDPTVNENQPRTAPFSHNEAVVTRLRALLERLRASFSEYLLLLEHEEAAIVNGDIDKLEQHIGIEQRIVAEILALRRVIAPLEAMYTESTDLDVPDIPALRESLDRMHERVRERTARNRALLRDRMTATRLELSELRVPAGRWLSDAADDPSLFDVTG
;
A
#
# COMPACT_ATOMS: atom_id res chain seq x y z
N MET A 1 3.75 7.24 -49.99
CA MET A 1 3.71 8.44 -50.85
C MET A 1 4.21 9.60 -50.03
N SER A 2 5.45 10.00 -50.30
CA SER A 2 6.17 11.12 -49.70
C SER A 2 5.61 12.44 -50.20
N VAL A 3 5.57 13.47 -49.35
CA VAL A 3 6.05 14.81 -49.77
C VAL A 3 6.58 15.59 -48.58
N SER A 4 7.90 15.72 -48.57
CA SER A 4 8.71 16.75 -47.91
C SER A 4 8.45 18.13 -48.53
N CYS A 5 8.60 19.21 -47.77
CA CYS A 5 9.23 20.46 -48.25
C CYS A 5 9.45 21.47 -47.11
N SER A 6 10.72 21.71 -46.77
CA SER A 6 11.22 23.05 -46.43
C SER A 6 11.64 23.74 -47.75
N PRO A 7 11.80 25.09 -47.80
CA PRO A 7 13.15 25.63 -47.60
C PRO A 7 13.24 27.06 -47.02
N ASN A 8 14.25 27.25 -46.16
CA ASN A 8 15.35 28.21 -46.28
C ASN A 8 15.06 29.70 -46.64
N CYS A 9 15.42 30.63 -45.74
CA CYS A 9 15.84 31.99 -46.10
C CYS A 9 16.98 32.47 -45.18
N VAL A 10 18.14 32.64 -45.79
CA VAL A 10 19.38 33.25 -45.28
C VAL A 10 19.38 34.73 -45.65
N THR A 11 19.72 35.65 -44.74
CA THR A 11 20.45 36.86 -45.13
C THR A 11 21.44 37.31 -44.07
N ARG A 12 22.66 37.48 -44.57
CA ARG A 12 23.90 37.96 -43.98
C ARG A 12 23.88 39.50 -44.00
N GLY A 13 24.32 40.16 -42.93
CA GLY A 13 24.45 41.62 -42.88
C GLY A 13 25.64 42.05 -42.02
N SER A 14 26.78 42.24 -42.68
CA SER A 14 28.05 42.71 -42.13
C SER A 14 28.17 44.23 -42.14
N ARG A 15 28.76 44.84 -41.09
CA ARG A 15 29.93 45.77 -41.12
C ARG A 15 29.93 46.78 -39.96
N SER A 16 31.11 46.87 -39.36
CA SER A 16 31.65 47.80 -38.35
C SER A 16 31.81 49.25 -38.92
N PRO A 17 32.64 50.14 -38.35
CA PRO A 17 32.87 50.59 -36.95
C PRO A 17 32.76 52.14 -36.86
N GLN A 18 32.84 52.75 -35.66
CA GLN A 18 33.38 54.11 -35.52
C GLN A 18 33.88 54.40 -34.09
N ARG A 19 34.95 55.19 -34.04
CA ARG A 19 35.95 55.42 -32.98
C ARG A 19 36.04 56.93 -32.77
N ALA A 20 36.12 57.40 -31.51
CA ALA A 20 36.59 58.72 -31.01
C ALA A 20 35.74 59.09 -29.76
N ALA A 21 36.18 59.74 -28.69
CA ALA A 21 37.45 60.30 -28.23
C ALA A 21 37.28 60.64 -26.71
N LEU A 22 38.38 60.65 -25.96
CA LEU A 22 38.56 61.18 -24.59
C LEU A 22 38.72 62.74 -24.60
N PRO A 23 38.99 63.50 -23.49
CA PRO A 23 38.70 63.45 -22.03
C PRO A 23 38.16 64.86 -21.55
N PRO A 24 38.30 65.44 -20.31
CA PRO A 24 38.91 65.01 -19.03
C PRO A 24 38.17 65.32 -17.69
N SER A 25 38.64 64.61 -16.66
CA SER A 25 38.88 64.98 -15.24
C SER A 25 38.20 66.24 -14.66
N ILE A 26 37.37 66.03 -13.63
CA ILE A 26 37.27 66.92 -12.46
C ILE A 26 37.14 66.03 -11.21
N ALA A 27 38.02 66.29 -10.24
CA ALA A 27 38.02 65.68 -8.92
C ALA A 27 36.87 66.22 -8.05
N ALA A 28 36.26 65.35 -7.25
CA ALA A 28 35.56 65.75 -6.03
C ALA A 28 35.60 64.59 -5.03
N SER A 29 36.40 64.75 -3.99
CA SER A 29 36.36 63.95 -2.79
C SER A 29 35.16 64.40 -1.95
N THR A 30 34.24 63.49 -1.63
CA THR A 30 33.40 63.60 -0.44
C THR A 30 33.23 62.19 0.13
N SER A 31 33.99 61.93 1.20
CA SER A 31 33.57 61.04 2.28
C SER A 31 32.18 61.43 2.75
N THR A 32 31.31 60.45 3.01
CA THR A 32 30.30 60.43 4.09
C THR A 32 29.43 59.19 3.90
N ASP A 33 29.60 58.28 4.86
CA ASP A 33 28.60 57.43 5.51
C ASP A 33 27.73 56.43 4.71
N GLU A 34 27.86 55.18 5.18
CA GLU A 34 26.77 54.21 5.41
C GLU A 34 25.85 53.90 4.23
N ASP A 35 26.15 52.79 3.55
CA ASP A 35 25.11 51.84 3.16
C ASP A 35 25.76 50.46 2.98
N PRO A 36 25.63 49.51 3.91
CA PRO A 36 25.84 48.12 3.56
C PRO A 36 24.69 47.75 2.63
N THR A 37 24.98 47.72 1.32
CA THR A 37 24.13 47.04 0.35
C THR A 37 23.88 45.64 0.87
N VAL A 38 22.70 45.44 1.47
CA VAL A 38 22.16 44.14 1.80
C VAL A 38 22.09 43.41 0.48
N ASN A 39 23.05 42.51 0.27
CA ASN A 39 23.06 41.60 -0.85
C ASN A 39 21.85 40.68 -0.67
N GLU A 40 20.73 41.08 -1.28
CA GLU A 40 19.43 40.40 -1.25
C GLU A 40 19.42 39.12 -2.09
N ASN A 41 20.55 38.39 -2.12
CA ASN A 41 20.70 37.06 -2.69
C ASN A 41 20.82 35.99 -1.58
N GLN A 42 20.15 36.19 -0.46
CA GLN A 42 19.80 35.08 0.40
C GLN A 42 18.55 34.42 -0.23
N PRO A 43 18.60 33.18 -0.73
CA PRO A 43 17.36 32.48 -1.00
C PRO A 43 16.60 32.44 0.32
N ARG A 44 15.44 33.11 0.39
CA ARG A 44 14.46 32.90 1.45
C ARG A 44 14.13 31.41 1.44
N THR A 45 14.86 30.60 2.19
CA THR A 45 14.56 29.19 2.35
C THR A 45 13.26 29.14 3.12
N ALA A 46 12.21 28.92 2.34
CA ALA A 46 10.85 29.22 2.70
C ALA A 46 10.33 28.34 3.85
N PRO A 47 9.30 28.78 4.59
CA PRO A 47 8.67 28.01 5.67
C PRO A 47 7.85 26.78 5.20
N PHE A 48 8.15 26.17 4.04
CA PHE A 48 7.39 25.05 3.46
C PHE A 48 7.87 23.65 3.87
N SER A 49 8.90 23.54 4.73
CA SER A 49 9.50 22.24 5.09
C SER A 49 8.59 21.32 5.90
N HIS A 50 7.73 21.88 6.76
CA HIS A 50 6.85 21.07 7.61
C HIS A 50 5.79 20.32 6.79
N ASN A 51 5.12 21.03 5.88
CA ASN A 51 4.06 20.44 5.07
C ASN A 51 4.64 19.44 4.04
N GLU A 52 5.81 19.75 3.46
CA GLU A 52 6.53 18.81 2.58
C GLU A 52 6.94 17.52 3.31
N ALA A 53 7.37 17.63 4.58
CA ALA A 53 7.69 16.47 5.41
C ALA A 53 6.46 15.63 5.75
N VAL A 54 5.32 16.27 6.05
CA VAL A 54 4.03 15.59 6.29
C VAL A 54 3.59 14.81 5.05
N VAL A 55 3.64 15.45 3.87
CA VAL A 55 3.28 14.81 2.59
C VAL A 55 4.19 13.62 2.29
N THR A 56 5.51 13.79 2.43
CA THR A 56 6.47 12.70 2.19
C THR A 56 6.21 11.54 3.13
N ARG A 57 5.91 11.83 4.40
CA ARG A 57 5.59 10.79 5.39
C ARG A 57 4.28 10.08 5.09
N LEU A 58 3.24 10.82 4.71
CA LEU A 58 1.94 10.28 4.32
C LEU A 58 2.07 9.34 3.13
N ARG A 59 2.80 9.77 2.08
CA ARG A 59 3.09 8.93 0.91
C ARG A 59 3.76 7.62 1.31
N ALA A 60 4.82 7.67 2.10
CA ALA A 60 5.53 6.47 2.55
C ALA A 60 4.61 5.51 3.34
N LEU A 61 3.69 6.05 4.15
CA LEU A 61 2.72 5.23 4.88
C LEU A 61 1.66 4.61 3.96
N LEU A 62 1.18 5.35 2.96
CA LEU A 62 0.23 4.82 1.96
C LEU A 62 0.86 3.72 1.10
N GLU A 63 2.13 3.88 0.72
CA GLU A 63 2.88 2.86 0.00
C GLU A 63 3.08 1.60 0.85
N ARG A 64 3.40 1.76 2.14
CA ARG A 64 3.49 0.63 3.07
C ARG A 64 2.14 -0.07 3.28
N LEU A 65 1.06 0.70 3.41
CA LEU A 65 -0.29 0.15 3.51
C LEU A 65 -0.66 -0.66 2.25
N ARG A 66 -0.27 -0.18 1.07
CA ARG A 66 -0.45 -0.90 -0.20
C ARG A 66 0.35 -2.21 -0.22
N ALA A 67 1.59 -2.20 0.28
CA ALA A 67 2.38 -3.42 0.40
C ALA A 67 1.70 -4.44 1.33
N SER A 68 1.23 -4.03 2.51
CA SER A 68 0.51 -4.91 3.44
C SER A 68 -0.78 -5.48 2.84
N PHE A 69 -1.55 -4.69 2.08
CA PHE A 69 -2.72 -5.22 1.36
C PHE A 69 -2.35 -6.22 0.26
N SER A 70 -1.23 -6.00 -0.43
CA SER A 70 -0.75 -6.93 -1.45
C SER A 70 -0.33 -8.26 -0.82
N GLU A 71 0.38 -8.22 0.32
CA GLU A 71 0.71 -9.41 1.11
C GLU A 71 -0.55 -10.13 1.59
N TYR A 72 -1.55 -9.40 2.07
CA TYR A 72 -2.81 -10.00 2.51
C TYR A 72 -3.56 -10.69 1.36
N LEU A 73 -3.65 -10.06 0.18
CA LEU A 73 -4.28 -10.66 -0.99
C LEU A 73 -3.60 -11.96 -1.41
N LEU A 74 -2.26 -12.01 -1.35
CA LEU A 74 -1.50 -13.24 -1.62
C LEU A 74 -1.82 -14.30 -0.56
N LEU A 75 -1.85 -13.96 0.72
CA LEU A 75 -2.21 -14.91 1.77
C LEU A 75 -3.61 -15.51 1.53
N LEU A 76 -4.60 -14.69 1.18
CA LEU A 76 -5.96 -15.15 0.88
C LEU A 76 -5.99 -16.12 -0.30
N GLU A 77 -5.11 -15.96 -1.30
CA GLU A 77 -4.96 -16.93 -2.41
C GLU A 77 -4.39 -18.27 -1.92
N HIS A 78 -3.41 -18.25 -1.02
CA HIS A 78 -2.84 -19.46 -0.45
C HIS A 78 -3.83 -20.18 0.49
N GLU A 79 -4.63 -19.42 1.25
CA GLU A 79 -5.73 -19.97 2.04
C GLU A 79 -6.80 -20.61 1.15
N GLU A 80 -7.19 -19.95 0.05
CA GLU A 80 -8.13 -20.53 -0.92
C GLU A 80 -7.64 -21.91 -1.40
N ALA A 81 -6.36 -21.99 -1.80
CA ALA A 81 -5.74 -23.25 -2.20
C ALA A 81 -5.69 -24.29 -1.06
N ALA A 82 -5.36 -23.88 0.17
CA ALA A 82 -5.33 -24.77 1.33
C ALA A 82 -6.72 -25.33 1.66
N ILE A 83 -7.77 -24.50 1.58
CA ILE A 83 -9.17 -24.90 1.81
C ILE A 83 -9.61 -25.93 0.77
N VAL A 84 -9.32 -25.69 -0.51
CA VAL A 84 -9.65 -26.61 -1.61
C VAL A 84 -8.94 -27.95 -1.44
N ASN A 85 -7.68 -27.94 -1.05
CA ASN A 85 -6.91 -29.16 -0.80
C ASN A 85 -7.25 -29.84 0.54
N GLY A 86 -8.00 -29.19 1.42
CA GLY A 86 -8.33 -29.69 2.76
C GLY A 86 -7.13 -29.74 3.71
N ASP A 87 -6.13 -28.88 3.49
CA ASP A 87 -4.85 -28.89 4.18
C ASP A 87 -4.93 -28.05 5.48
N ILE A 88 -5.40 -28.67 6.57
CA ILE A 88 -5.72 -28.00 7.83
C ILE A 88 -4.48 -27.39 8.49
N ASP A 89 -3.34 -28.11 8.46
CA ASP A 89 -2.10 -27.65 9.09
C ASP A 89 -1.58 -26.36 8.45
N LYS A 90 -1.70 -26.22 7.12
CA LYS A 90 -1.37 -24.99 6.41
C LYS A 90 -2.33 -23.85 6.75
N LEU A 91 -3.61 -24.15 6.88
CA LEU A 91 -4.61 -23.16 7.23
C LEU A 91 -4.36 -22.59 8.64
N GLU A 92 -3.97 -23.44 9.60
CA GLU A 92 -3.59 -22.98 10.95
C GLU A 92 -2.36 -22.05 10.92
N GLN A 93 -1.34 -22.39 10.13
CA GLN A 93 -0.17 -21.54 9.95
C GLN A 93 -0.53 -20.18 9.32
N HIS A 94 -1.42 -20.17 8.33
CA HIS A 94 -1.86 -18.94 7.66
C HIS A 94 -2.59 -17.98 8.61
N ILE A 95 -3.36 -18.49 9.58
CA ILE A 95 -4.05 -17.64 10.57
C ILE A 95 -3.07 -16.74 11.34
N GLY A 96 -1.91 -17.27 11.75
CA GLY A 96 -0.91 -16.47 12.46
C GLY A 96 -0.33 -15.34 11.59
N ILE A 97 -0.13 -15.63 10.30
CA ILE A 97 0.34 -14.64 9.32
C ILE A 97 -0.76 -13.60 9.08
N GLU A 98 -2.02 -14.02 8.93
CA GLU A 98 -3.17 -13.15 8.74
C GLU A 98 -3.30 -12.15 9.90
N GLN A 99 -3.24 -12.64 11.14
CA GLN A 99 -3.32 -11.79 12.33
C GLN A 99 -2.23 -10.72 12.36
N ARG A 100 -1.00 -11.08 11.98
CA ARG A 100 0.12 -10.12 11.88
C ARG A 100 -0.16 -9.04 10.84
N ILE A 101 -0.59 -9.43 9.64
CA ILE A 101 -0.85 -8.49 8.54
C ILE A 101 -2.02 -7.57 8.89
N VAL A 102 -3.12 -8.11 9.44
CA VAL A 102 -4.28 -7.33 9.86
C VAL A 102 -3.89 -6.32 10.95
N ALA A 103 -3.08 -6.72 11.93
CA ALA A 103 -2.58 -5.81 12.95
C ALA A 103 -1.74 -4.66 12.36
N GLU A 104 -0.87 -4.96 11.39
CA GLU A 104 -0.09 -3.93 10.68
C GLU A 104 -1.00 -2.97 9.91
N ILE A 105 -1.98 -3.48 9.15
CA ILE A 105 -2.95 -2.65 8.41
C ILE A 105 -3.69 -1.69 9.35
N LEU A 106 -4.15 -2.18 10.51
CA LEU A 106 -4.85 -1.35 11.50
C LEU A 106 -3.94 -0.30 12.13
N ALA A 107 -2.70 -0.67 12.45
CA ALA A 107 -1.71 0.27 12.98
C ALA A 107 -1.39 1.39 11.97
N LEU A 108 -1.21 1.04 10.69
CA LEU A 108 -0.96 2.02 9.62
C LEU A 108 -2.16 2.94 9.43
N ARG A 109 -3.39 2.41 9.37
CA ARG A 109 -4.61 3.21 9.24
C ARG A 109 -4.77 4.23 10.37
N ARG A 110 -4.44 3.84 11.61
CA ARG A 110 -4.51 4.73 12.77
C ARG A 110 -3.59 5.94 12.64
N VAL A 111 -2.43 5.78 12.01
CA VAL A 111 -1.44 6.86 11.83
C VAL A 111 -1.74 7.69 10.57
N ILE A 112 -2.30 7.07 9.53
CA ILE A 112 -2.67 7.75 8.28
C ILE A 112 -3.81 8.76 8.52
N ALA A 113 -4.86 8.38 9.25
CA ALA A 113 -6.03 9.22 9.46
C ALA A 113 -5.72 10.65 9.98
N PRO A 114 -4.92 10.85 11.04
CA PRO A 114 -4.56 12.20 11.49
C PRO A 114 -3.67 12.95 10.50
N LEU A 115 -2.78 12.25 9.78
CA LEU A 115 -1.91 12.89 8.77
C LEU A 115 -2.69 13.35 7.53
N GLU A 116 -3.73 12.61 7.14
CA GLU A 116 -4.63 13.03 6.06
C GLU A 116 -5.45 14.27 6.43
N ALA A 117 -5.85 14.42 7.70
CA ALA A 117 -6.52 15.62 8.18
C ALA A 117 -5.60 16.85 8.04
N MET A 118 -4.35 16.73 8.49
CA MET A 118 -3.34 17.80 8.35
C MET A 118 -3.05 18.13 6.88
N TYR A 119 -3.00 17.12 6.00
CA TYR A 119 -2.83 17.33 4.56
C TYR A 119 -4.00 18.08 3.93
N THR A 120 -5.23 17.72 4.29
CA THR A 120 -6.44 18.35 3.72
C THR A 120 -6.58 19.82 4.15
N GLU A 121 -6.11 20.16 5.35
CA GLU A 121 -6.09 21.54 5.86
C GLU A 121 -5.00 22.41 5.20
N SER A 122 -3.96 21.79 4.63
CA SER A 122 -2.85 22.47 3.95
C SER A 122 -3.04 22.46 2.43
N THR A 123 -4.06 23.19 1.98
CA THR A 123 -4.50 23.33 0.56
C THR A 123 -3.42 23.77 -0.45
N ASP A 124 -2.24 24.19 0.01
CA ASP A 124 -1.18 24.77 -0.84
C ASP A 124 -0.26 23.72 -1.50
N LEU A 125 -0.40 22.43 -1.17
CA LEU A 125 0.42 21.34 -1.71
C LEU A 125 -0.47 20.32 -2.41
N ASP A 126 -0.96 20.66 -3.59
CA ASP A 126 -1.66 19.70 -4.44
C ASP A 126 -0.65 18.71 -5.05
N VAL A 127 -0.42 17.59 -4.35
CA VAL A 127 0.46 16.52 -4.82
C VAL A 127 -0.37 15.47 -5.56
N PRO A 128 -0.21 15.34 -6.90
CA PRO A 128 -1.09 14.52 -7.73
C PRO A 128 -1.01 13.01 -7.46
N ASP A 129 0.06 12.53 -6.81
CA ASP A 129 0.30 11.11 -6.56
C ASP A 129 -0.57 10.51 -5.43
N ILE A 130 -0.93 11.32 -4.43
CA ILE A 130 -1.69 10.87 -3.24
C ILE A 130 -3.11 10.40 -3.59
N PRO A 131 -3.93 11.13 -4.37
CA PRO A 131 -5.27 10.68 -4.72
C PRO A 131 -5.25 9.38 -5.54
N ALA A 132 -4.28 9.21 -6.45
CA ALA A 132 -4.12 7.97 -7.23
C ALA A 132 -3.77 6.77 -6.32
N LEU A 133 -2.92 6.97 -5.30
CA LEU A 133 -2.62 5.95 -4.30
C LEU A 133 -3.84 5.57 -3.46
N ARG A 134 -4.67 6.55 -3.06
CA ARG A 134 -5.92 6.31 -2.32
C ARG A 134 -6.91 5.47 -3.12
N GLU A 135 -7.15 5.85 -4.37
CA GLU A 135 -8.04 5.09 -5.25
C GLU A 135 -7.55 3.65 -5.46
N SER A 136 -6.22 3.46 -5.59
CA SER A 136 -5.65 2.12 -5.65
C SER A 136 -5.85 1.31 -4.37
N LEU A 137 -5.74 1.95 -3.20
CA LEU A 137 -5.98 1.33 -1.89
C LEU A 137 -7.43 0.92 -1.71
N ASP A 138 -8.37 1.75 -2.17
CA ASP A 138 -9.80 1.44 -2.11
C ASP A 138 -10.14 0.21 -2.97
N ARG A 139 -9.58 0.13 -4.18
CA ARG A 139 -9.70 -1.06 -5.03
C ARG A 139 -9.12 -2.31 -4.38
N MET A 140 -7.94 -2.21 -3.75
CA MET A 140 -7.33 -3.36 -3.05
C MET A 140 -8.16 -3.80 -1.84
N HIS A 141 -8.71 -2.85 -1.09
CA HIS A 141 -9.57 -3.14 0.05
C HIS A 141 -10.85 -3.89 -0.38
N GLU A 142 -11.45 -3.50 -1.50
CA GLU A 142 -12.62 -4.20 -2.02
C GLU A 142 -12.28 -5.63 -2.49
N ARG A 143 -11.13 -5.80 -3.15
CA ARG A 143 -10.63 -7.15 -3.53
C ARG A 143 -10.38 -8.03 -2.30
N VAL A 144 -9.85 -7.48 -1.22
CA VAL A 144 -9.69 -8.22 0.05
C VAL A 144 -11.04 -8.67 0.57
N ARG A 145 -12.03 -7.77 0.62
CA ARG A 145 -13.39 -8.12 1.07
C ARG A 145 -14.02 -9.24 0.24
N GLU A 146 -13.90 -9.15 -1.08
CA GLU A 146 -14.41 -10.16 -2.00
C GLU A 146 -13.74 -11.52 -1.77
N ARG A 147 -12.41 -11.55 -1.69
CA ARG A 147 -11.65 -12.79 -1.44
C ARG A 147 -11.94 -13.39 -0.06
N THR A 148 -12.03 -12.57 0.99
CA THR A 148 -12.42 -13.05 2.32
C THR A 148 -13.84 -13.64 2.31
N ALA A 149 -14.78 -13.00 1.62
CA ALA A 149 -16.15 -13.52 1.48
C ALA A 149 -16.17 -14.86 0.74
N ARG A 150 -15.37 -14.99 -0.32
CA ARG A 150 -15.17 -16.24 -1.07
C ARG A 150 -14.56 -17.34 -0.21
N ASN A 151 -13.47 -17.07 0.51
CA ASN A 151 -12.84 -18.05 1.40
C ASN A 151 -13.80 -18.54 2.50
N ARG A 152 -14.60 -17.64 3.07
CA ARG A 152 -15.66 -18.00 4.03
C ARG A 152 -16.75 -18.87 3.41
N ALA A 153 -17.11 -18.63 2.14
CA ALA A 153 -18.05 -19.49 1.44
C ALA A 153 -17.46 -20.90 1.23
N LEU A 154 -16.23 -20.99 0.71
CA LEU A 154 -15.55 -22.26 0.49
C LEU A 154 -15.38 -23.08 1.77
N LEU A 155 -15.01 -22.44 2.89
CA LEU A 155 -14.94 -23.11 4.18
C LEU A 155 -16.29 -23.69 4.63
N ARG A 156 -17.39 -22.93 4.43
CA ARG A 156 -18.74 -23.41 4.75
C ARG A 156 -19.10 -24.62 3.89
N ASP A 157 -18.86 -24.55 2.59
CA ASP A 157 -19.17 -25.62 1.64
C ASP A 157 -18.34 -26.88 1.93
N ARG A 158 -17.06 -26.72 2.30
CA ARG A 158 -16.23 -27.86 2.70
C ARG A 158 -16.72 -28.47 4.01
N MET A 159 -17.09 -27.64 4.99
CA MET A 159 -17.60 -28.12 6.28
C MET A 159 -18.92 -28.87 6.12
N THR A 160 -19.82 -28.43 5.23
CA THR A 160 -21.06 -29.15 4.93
C THR A 160 -20.77 -30.48 4.23
N ALA A 161 -19.87 -30.50 3.25
CA ALA A 161 -19.44 -31.73 2.58
C ALA A 161 -18.87 -32.76 3.58
N THR A 162 -17.92 -32.36 4.44
CA THR A 162 -17.35 -33.24 5.46
C THR A 162 -18.38 -33.75 6.46
N ARG A 163 -19.38 -32.93 6.83
CA ARG A 163 -20.48 -33.39 7.69
C ARG A 163 -21.37 -34.44 7.01
N LEU A 164 -21.59 -34.31 5.69
CA LEU A 164 -22.33 -35.29 4.90
C LEU A 164 -21.56 -36.60 4.81
N GLU A 165 -20.27 -36.54 4.45
CA GLU A 165 -19.37 -37.71 4.44
C GLU A 165 -19.38 -38.44 5.79
N LEU A 166 -19.30 -37.71 6.91
CA LEU A 166 -19.39 -38.30 8.25
C LEU A 166 -20.76 -38.94 8.54
N SER A 167 -21.84 -38.34 8.03
CA SER A 167 -23.19 -38.88 8.23
C SER A 167 -23.41 -40.18 7.45
N GLU A 168 -22.80 -40.31 6.27
CA GLU A 168 -22.82 -41.53 5.45
C GLU A 168 -21.99 -42.65 6.09
N LEU A 169 -20.88 -42.31 6.73
CA LEU A 169 -20.01 -43.26 7.43
C LEU A 169 -20.57 -43.72 8.78
N ARG A 170 -21.58 -43.06 9.33
CA ARG A 170 -22.14 -43.41 10.63
C ARG A 170 -23.00 -44.68 10.52
N VAL A 171 -22.35 -45.83 10.74
CA VAL A 171 -23.00 -47.14 10.95
C VAL A 171 -24.06 -47.02 12.04
N PRO A 172 -25.27 -47.59 11.88
CA PRO A 172 -26.31 -47.53 12.91
C PRO A 172 -25.78 -48.11 14.22
N ALA A 173 -25.82 -47.29 15.27
CA ALA A 173 -25.30 -47.58 16.61
C ALA A 173 -25.91 -48.84 17.29
N GLY A 174 -26.89 -49.49 16.65
CA GLY A 174 -27.52 -50.71 17.14
C GLY A 174 -26.84 -52.02 16.73
N ARG A 175 -25.86 -52.04 15.82
CA ARG A 175 -25.26 -53.31 15.35
C ARG A 175 -24.21 -53.91 16.30
N TRP A 176 -23.64 -53.10 17.20
CA TRP A 176 -22.55 -53.50 18.09
C TRP A 176 -23.03 -54.01 19.46
N LEU A 177 -24.33 -53.97 19.74
CA LEU A 177 -24.90 -54.38 21.04
C LEU A 177 -25.89 -55.55 20.92
N SER A 178 -25.88 -56.28 19.79
CA SER A 178 -26.79 -57.41 19.56
C SER A 178 -26.13 -58.78 19.58
N ASP A 179 -24.79 -58.85 19.58
CA ASP A 179 -24.04 -60.13 19.63
C ASP A 179 -23.51 -60.48 21.04
N ALA A 180 -23.78 -59.64 22.05
CA ALA A 180 -23.34 -59.86 23.44
C ALA A 180 -24.48 -60.39 24.34
N ALA A 181 -25.47 -61.07 23.76
CA ALA A 181 -26.65 -61.55 24.48
C ALA A 181 -27.03 -63.00 24.15
N ASP A 182 -26.03 -63.89 24.02
CA ASP A 182 -26.21 -65.33 24.21
C ASP A 182 -25.16 -65.84 25.22
N ASP A 183 -25.58 -65.91 26.48
CA ASP A 183 -24.95 -66.57 27.65
C ASP A 183 -24.97 -68.12 27.48
N PRO A 184 -24.43 -69.03 28.33
CA PRO A 184 -23.73 -68.88 29.62
C PRO A 184 -22.56 -69.87 29.90
N SER A 185 -21.85 -69.67 31.03
CA SER A 185 -21.44 -70.71 32.01
C SER A 185 -19.99 -70.64 32.55
N LEU A 186 -19.93 -70.65 33.89
CA LEU A 186 -19.08 -71.51 34.70
C LEU A 186 -17.55 -71.33 34.61
N PHE A 187 -17.01 -70.42 35.43
CA PHE A 187 -15.75 -70.71 36.13
C PHE A 187 -15.81 -70.12 37.55
N ASP A 188 -16.05 -71.02 38.50
CA ASP A 188 -15.80 -70.79 39.92
C ASP A 188 -14.28 -70.96 40.14
N VAL A 189 -13.62 -69.95 40.67
CA VAL A 189 -12.20 -70.02 41.05
C VAL A 189 -12.10 -69.70 42.54
N THR A 190 -12.21 -70.77 43.34
CA THR A 190 -11.63 -70.83 44.67
C THR A 190 -10.23 -71.45 44.55
N GLY A 191 -9.22 -70.76 45.09
CA GLY A 191 -7.81 -71.17 45.11
C GLY A 191 -6.93 -70.11 45.73
#